data_AF-A0A7L1VXY4-F1
#
_entry.id   AF-A0A7L1VXY4-F1
#
_cell.length_a   1.000
_cell.length_b   1.000
_cell.length_c   1.000
_cell.angle_alpha   90.00
_cell.angle_beta   90.00
_cell.angle_gamma   90.00
#
_symmetry.space_group_name_H-M   'P 1'
#
loop_
_entity.id
_entity.type
_entity.pdbx_description
1 polymer ?
#
loop_
_entity_poly.entity_id
_entity_poly.type
_entity_poly.pdbx_seq_one_letter_code
_entity_poly.pdbx_strand_id
1 'polypeptide(L)'
;MVQATPFLLVLFLALGAHSLPAEKCSITGRWVNDLGSNMTISPVNANGDFAGYYHTAVSATPMKIEVSPLLGSQHLPNQLNQPTFGFTVHWTFSDSITVFTGQCFVDDDGNEVLKTMWLLRLHVNKRGDDWKAT
;
A
#
# COMPACT_ATOMS: atom_id res chain seq x y z
N MET A 1 -69.41 26.32 -13.91
CA MET A 1 -67.94 26.51 -14.04
C MET A 1 -67.29 25.59 -13.03
N VAL A 2 -66.66 24.50 -13.49
CA VAL A 2 -65.97 23.54 -12.62
C VAL A 2 -64.50 23.88 -12.65
N GLN A 3 -63.94 24.27 -11.51
CA GLN A 3 -62.57 24.73 -11.37
C GLN A 3 -61.69 23.51 -11.08
N ALA A 4 -60.91 23.09 -12.09
CA ALA A 4 -59.97 21.98 -11.96
C ALA A 4 -58.61 22.52 -11.48
N THR A 5 -58.18 22.10 -10.30
CA THR A 5 -56.84 22.35 -9.76
C THR A 5 -55.83 21.39 -10.39
N PRO A 6 -54.68 21.86 -10.89
CA PRO A 6 -53.67 20.98 -11.44
C PRO A 6 -52.83 20.39 -10.29
N PHE A 7 -52.82 19.08 -10.18
CA PHE A 7 -51.94 18.34 -9.27
C PHE A 7 -50.53 18.34 -9.87
N LEU A 8 -49.58 19.07 -9.27
CA LEU A 8 -48.18 19.02 -9.65
C LEU A 8 -47.57 17.70 -9.14
N LEU A 9 -47.32 16.75 -10.04
CA LEU A 9 -46.55 15.54 -9.74
C LEU A 9 -45.06 15.89 -9.79
N VAL A 10 -44.41 16.05 -8.63
CA VAL A 10 -42.97 16.22 -8.55
C VAL A 10 -42.32 14.83 -8.51
N LEU A 11 -41.72 14.42 -9.61
CA LEU A 11 -40.97 13.16 -9.71
C LEU A 11 -39.60 13.35 -9.06
N PHE A 12 -39.43 12.87 -7.83
CA PHE A 12 -38.12 12.83 -7.18
C PHE A 12 -37.28 11.71 -7.78
N LEU A 13 -36.41 12.07 -8.74
CA LEU A 13 -35.31 11.22 -9.18
C LEU A 13 -34.27 11.15 -8.05
N ALA A 14 -34.45 10.20 -7.14
CA ALA A 14 -33.41 9.83 -6.19
C ALA A 14 -32.30 9.10 -6.96
N LEU A 15 -31.28 9.83 -7.42
CA LEU A 15 -30.00 9.24 -7.80
C LEU A 15 -29.36 8.69 -6.52
N GLY A 16 -29.71 7.46 -6.17
CA GLY A 16 -28.92 6.67 -5.24
C GLY A 16 -27.59 6.38 -5.90
N ALA A 17 -26.57 7.20 -5.61
CA ALA A 17 -25.19 6.84 -5.85
C ALA A 17 -24.90 5.63 -4.97
N HIS A 18 -25.09 4.43 -5.52
CA HIS A 18 -24.63 3.21 -4.89
C HIS A 18 -23.11 3.32 -4.92
N SER A 19 -22.52 3.73 -3.79
CA SER A 19 -21.08 3.65 -3.58
C SER A 19 -20.72 2.18 -3.80
N LEU A 20 -19.99 1.92 -4.89
CA LEU A 20 -19.44 0.59 -5.12
C LEU A 20 -18.63 0.20 -3.87
N PRO A 21 -18.73 -1.05 -3.39
CA PRO A 21 -17.93 -1.52 -2.28
C PRO A 21 -16.46 -1.18 -2.53
N ALA A 22 -15.79 -0.61 -1.53
CA ALA A 22 -14.36 -0.36 -1.62
C ALA A 22 -13.65 -1.68 -1.95
N GLU A 23 -12.78 -1.65 -2.95
CA GLU A 23 -12.00 -2.80 -3.35
C GLU A 23 -11.09 -3.23 -2.20
N LYS A 24 -11.35 -4.43 -1.68
CA LYS A 24 -10.55 -5.03 -0.60
C LYS A 24 -9.21 -5.48 -1.15
N CYS A 25 -8.18 -5.33 -0.34
CA CYS A 25 -6.78 -5.56 -0.67
C CYS A 25 -6.24 -4.70 -1.82
N SER A 26 -6.78 -3.49 -1.98
CA SER A 26 -6.06 -2.43 -2.66
C SER A 26 -4.90 -1.97 -1.78
N ILE A 27 -3.67 -2.30 -2.15
CA ILE A 27 -2.49 -1.92 -1.34
C ILE A 27 -2.20 -0.40 -1.36
N THR A 28 -2.93 0.37 -2.18
CA THR A 28 -2.83 1.83 -2.23
C THR A 28 -3.29 2.44 -0.90
N GLY A 29 -2.50 3.33 -0.31
CA GLY A 29 -2.88 4.02 0.92
C GLY A 29 -1.77 4.05 1.96
N ARG A 30 -2.16 4.21 3.22
CA ARG A 30 -1.25 4.31 4.37
C ARG A 30 -1.30 3.04 5.19
N TRP A 31 -0.12 2.55 5.56
CA TRP A 31 0.07 1.33 6.33
C TRP A 31 1.01 1.59 7.50
N VAL A 32 0.77 0.89 8.60
CA VAL A 32 1.66 0.86 9.77
C VAL A 32 1.99 -0.60 10.10
N ASN A 33 3.22 -0.87 10.51
CA ASN A 33 3.62 -2.19 10.98
C ASN A 33 3.74 -2.25 12.51
N ASP A 34 3.96 -3.46 13.03
CA ASP A 34 4.05 -3.73 14.47
C ASP A 34 5.26 -3.05 15.16
N LEU A 35 6.22 -2.54 14.39
CA LEU A 35 7.36 -1.76 14.88
C LEU A 35 7.09 -0.25 14.90
N GLY A 36 5.91 0.20 14.43
CA GLY A 36 5.53 1.61 14.32
C GLY A 36 6.07 2.32 13.06
N SER A 37 6.62 1.57 12.10
CA SER A 37 7.04 2.12 10.81
C SER A 37 5.83 2.42 9.95
N ASN A 38 5.86 3.55 9.25
CA ASN A 38 4.78 4.00 8.38
C ASN A 38 5.18 3.85 6.92
N MET A 39 4.23 3.44 6.10
CA MET A 39 4.39 3.30 4.66
C MET A 39 3.22 3.96 3.95
N THR A 40 3.49 4.68 2.86
CA THR A 40 2.45 5.20 1.96
C THR A 40 2.72 4.68 0.56
N ILE A 41 1.74 3.96 0.00
CA ILE A 41 1.76 3.44 -1.37
C ILE A 41 0.87 4.31 -2.24
N SER A 42 1.42 4.86 -3.31
CA SER A 42 0.70 5.60 -4.34
C SER A 42 -0.21 4.68 -5.16
N PRO A 43 -1.17 5.20 -5.93
CA PRO A 43 -2.03 4.39 -6.79
C PRO A 43 -1.23 3.40 -7.64
N VAL A 44 -1.65 2.14 -7.61
CA VAL A 44 -1.03 1.07 -8.39
C VAL A 44 -1.40 1.26 -9.87
N ASN A 45 -0.38 1.21 -10.73
CA ASN A 45 -0.55 1.31 -12.18
C ASN A 45 -1.25 0.08 -12.76
N ALA A 46 -1.80 0.20 -13.97
CA ALA A 46 -2.49 -0.91 -14.65
C ALA A 46 -1.60 -2.15 -14.86
N ASN A 47 -0.27 -1.98 -14.92
CA ASN A 47 0.69 -3.08 -15.04
C ASN A 47 1.09 -3.70 -13.69
N GLY A 48 0.53 -3.23 -12.57
CA GLY A 48 0.82 -3.69 -11.22
C GLY A 48 1.96 -2.96 -10.52
N ASP A 49 2.69 -2.07 -11.20
CA ASP A 49 3.77 -1.30 -10.59
C ASP A 49 3.25 -0.19 -9.68
N PHE A 50 3.97 0.09 -8.61
CA PHE A 50 3.67 1.19 -7.70
C PHE A 50 4.93 1.83 -7.13
N ALA A 51 4.77 3.07 -6.70
CA ALA A 51 5.76 3.83 -5.97
C ALA A 51 5.20 4.22 -4.60
N GLY A 52 6.07 4.69 -3.72
CA GLY A 52 5.63 5.18 -2.42
C GLY A 52 6.77 5.72 -1.58
N TYR A 53 6.49 5.82 -0.29
CA TYR A 53 7.44 6.25 0.72
C TYR A 53 7.37 5.34 1.94
N TYR A 54 8.52 5.09 2.54
CA TYR A 54 8.68 4.35 3.78
C TYR A 54 9.35 5.25 4.82
N HIS A 55 8.79 5.28 6.02
CA HIS A 55 9.33 5.96 7.18
C HIS A 55 9.47 4.94 8.31
N THR A 56 10.69 4.40 8.46
CA THR A 56 10.97 3.41 9.50
C THR A 56 10.94 4.04 10.89
N ALA A 57 10.54 3.28 11.89
CA ALA A 57 10.68 3.68 13.30
C ALA A 57 12.01 3.24 13.92
N VAL A 58 12.74 2.35 13.25
CA VAL A 58 13.97 1.72 13.75
C VAL A 58 15.07 1.75 12.69
N SER A 59 16.33 1.82 13.12
CA SER A 59 17.50 1.77 12.25
C SER A 59 18.64 1.02 12.95
N ALA A 60 19.44 0.28 12.18
CA ALA A 60 20.70 -0.31 12.65
C ALA A 60 21.88 0.67 12.55
N THR A 61 21.69 1.83 11.92
CA THR A 61 22.71 2.89 11.77
C THR A 61 22.45 4.01 12.78
N PRO A 62 23.49 4.76 13.20
CA PRO A 62 23.33 5.93 14.06
C PRO A 62 22.84 7.17 13.29
N MET A 63 22.64 7.06 11.98
CA MET A 63 22.18 8.19 11.17
C MET A 63 20.74 8.53 11.50
N LYS A 64 20.40 9.81 11.40
CA LYS A 64 19.02 10.27 11.60
C LYS A 64 18.12 9.60 10.55
N ILE A 65 17.04 8.98 11.03
CA ILE A 65 16.03 8.38 10.16
C ILE A 65 15.36 9.48 9.33
N GLU A 66 15.25 9.23 8.04
CA GLU A 66 14.57 10.08 7.07
C GLU A 66 13.60 9.25 6.21
N VAL A 67 12.59 9.91 5.66
CA VAL A 67 11.65 9.28 4.73
C VAL A 67 12.40 8.81 3.48
N SER A 68 12.15 7.57 3.06
CA SER A 68 12.86 6.90 1.97
C SER A 68 11.88 6.45 0.88
N PRO A 69 12.20 6.60 -0.42
CA PRO A 69 11.31 6.14 -1.49
C PRO A 69 11.27 4.62 -1.56
N LEU A 70 10.13 4.10 -1.99
CA LEU A 70 9.97 2.69 -2.35
C LEU A 70 9.41 2.53 -3.77
N LEU A 71 9.77 1.43 -4.42
CA LEU A 71 9.27 1.00 -5.72
C LEU A 71 8.96 -0.49 -5.67
N GLY A 72 7.81 -0.89 -6.22
CA GLY A 72 7.38 -2.28 -6.18
C GLY A 72 6.40 -2.64 -7.27
N SER A 73 5.94 -3.88 -7.22
CA SER A 73 4.89 -4.39 -8.07
C SER A 73 4.02 -5.40 -7.31
N GLN A 74 2.76 -5.49 -7.71
CA GLN A 74 1.82 -6.50 -7.23
C GLN A 74 1.25 -7.31 -8.39
N HIS A 75 0.88 -8.55 -8.09
CA HIS A 75 0.22 -9.39 -9.08
C HIS A 75 -1.23 -8.97 -9.30
N LEU A 76 -1.61 -8.85 -10.57
CA LEU A 76 -2.99 -8.87 -11.05
C LEU A 76 -3.97 -8.01 -10.23
N PRO A 77 -3.82 -6.66 -10.23
CA PRO A 77 -4.60 -5.73 -9.41
C PRO A 77 -6.12 -5.93 -9.47
N ASN A 78 -6.65 -6.46 -10.60
CA ASN A 78 -8.10 -6.59 -10.83
C ASN A 78 -8.57 -8.05 -10.96
N GLN A 79 -7.72 -9.04 -10.66
CA GLN A 79 -8.08 -10.47 -10.81
C GLN A 79 -7.89 -11.29 -9.53
N LEU A 80 -7.08 -10.82 -8.59
CA LEU A 80 -6.83 -11.49 -7.32
C LEU A 80 -7.36 -10.64 -6.17
N ASN A 81 -8.30 -11.18 -5.39
CA ASN A 81 -8.88 -10.48 -4.24
C ASN A 81 -7.86 -10.25 -3.09
N GLN A 82 -6.72 -10.94 -3.11
CA GLN A 82 -5.70 -10.95 -2.05
C GLN A 82 -4.30 -11.14 -2.69
N PRO A 83 -3.76 -10.13 -3.40
CA PRO A 83 -2.60 -10.29 -4.27
C PRO A 83 -1.28 -10.38 -3.48
N THR A 84 -0.32 -11.11 -4.06
CA THR A 84 1.08 -11.05 -3.64
C THR A 84 1.76 -9.82 -4.23
N PHE A 85 2.67 -9.21 -3.48
CA PHE A 85 3.41 -8.04 -3.89
C PHE A 85 4.85 -8.09 -3.39
N GLY A 86 5.70 -7.27 -3.99
CA GLY A 86 7.03 -7.00 -3.49
C GLY A 86 7.43 -5.56 -3.76
N PHE A 87 8.26 -4.99 -2.90
CA PHE A 87 8.80 -3.65 -3.09
C PHE A 87 10.20 -3.52 -2.50
N THR A 88 10.94 -2.55 -3.00
CA THR A 88 12.29 -2.21 -2.58
C THR A 88 12.27 -0.82 -1.98
N VAL A 89 12.88 -0.65 -0.81
CA VAL A 89 13.09 0.64 -0.15
C VAL A 89 14.54 1.07 -0.34
N HIS A 90 14.74 2.23 -0.97
CA HIS A 90 16.05 2.84 -1.13
C HIS A 90 16.27 3.83 0.01
N TRP A 91 17.03 3.44 1.03
CA TRP A 91 17.21 4.26 2.23
C TRP A 91 17.95 5.57 1.90
N THR A 92 17.35 6.71 2.22
CA THR A 92 17.92 8.05 1.95
C THR A 92 19.01 8.46 2.94
N PHE A 93 19.10 7.74 4.06
CA PHE A 93 20.01 8.00 5.17
C PHE A 93 20.99 6.85 5.42
N SER A 94 21.16 5.92 4.48
CA SER A 94 22.05 4.76 4.59
C SER A 94 22.38 4.21 3.20
N ASP A 95 23.55 3.58 3.03
CA ASP A 95 23.92 2.89 1.79
C ASP A 95 23.30 1.48 1.67
N SER A 96 22.39 1.13 2.57
CA SER A 96 21.67 -0.15 2.56
C SER A 96 20.44 -0.11 1.65
N ILE A 97 19.88 -1.27 1.37
CA ILE A 97 18.61 -1.43 0.65
C ILE A 97 17.78 -2.51 1.34
N THR A 98 16.46 -2.37 1.40
CA THR A 98 15.58 -3.42 1.94
C THR A 98 14.58 -3.83 0.89
N VAL A 99 14.39 -5.14 0.71
CA VAL A 99 13.29 -5.69 -0.08
C VAL A 99 12.25 -6.27 0.86
N PHE A 100 10.98 -6.06 0.53
CA PHE A 100 9.83 -6.68 1.16
C PHE A 100 9.10 -7.53 0.13
N THR A 101 8.62 -8.70 0.55
CA THR A 101 7.71 -9.54 -0.23
C THR A 101 6.59 -10.01 0.68
N GLY A 102 5.37 -10.04 0.18
CA GLY A 102 4.23 -10.41 1.00
C GLY A 102 2.94 -10.58 0.23
N GLN A 103 1.86 -10.67 0.99
CA GLN A 103 0.50 -10.82 0.49
C GLN A 103 -0.45 -10.00 1.36
N CYS A 104 -1.43 -9.37 0.72
CA CYS A 104 -2.55 -8.76 1.43
C CYS A 104 -3.59 -9.83 1.77
N PHE A 105 -4.09 -9.81 3.00
CA PHE A 105 -5.20 -10.64 3.44
C PHE A 105 -6.34 -9.79 3.98
N VAL A 106 -7.57 -10.30 3.87
CA VAL A 106 -8.72 -9.83 4.64
C VAL A 106 -8.97 -10.85 5.75
N ASP A 107 -8.90 -10.43 7.01
CA ASP A 107 -9.13 -11.33 8.15
C ASP A 107 -10.63 -11.61 8.39
N ASP A 108 -10.92 -12.47 9.36
CA ASP A 108 -12.29 -12.88 9.71
C ASP A 108 -13.16 -11.70 10.19
N ASP A 109 -12.53 -10.63 10.69
CA ASP A 109 -13.19 -9.39 11.11
C ASP A 109 -13.38 -8.39 9.96
N GLY A 110 -12.87 -8.71 8.75
CA GLY A 110 -12.97 -7.89 7.56
C GLY A 110 -11.87 -6.81 7.43
N ASN A 111 -10.85 -6.84 8.29
CA ASN A 111 -9.72 -5.92 8.26
C ASN A 111 -8.65 -6.38 7.26
N GLU A 112 -7.99 -5.42 6.62
CA GLU A 112 -6.93 -5.69 5.66
C GLU A 112 -5.58 -5.72 6.36
N VAL A 113 -4.80 -6.78 6.11
CA VAL A 113 -3.50 -7.01 6.73
C VAL A 113 -2.46 -7.38 5.67
N LEU A 114 -1.34 -6.67 5.66
CA LEU A 114 -0.19 -7.00 4.83
C LEU A 114 0.74 -7.95 5.61
N LYS A 115 0.78 -9.23 5.23
CA LYS A 115 1.76 -10.18 5.77
C LYS A 115 3.00 -10.16 4.90
N THR A 116 4.12 -9.74 5.47
CA THR A 116 5.37 -9.52 4.73
C THR A 116 6.56 -10.17 5.41
N MET A 117 7.55 -10.52 4.60
CA MET A 117 8.92 -10.79 5.01
C MET A 117 9.85 -9.76 4.35
N TRP A 118 11.04 -9.59 4.90
CA TRP A 118 12.00 -8.63 4.39
C TRP A 118 13.44 -9.13 4.49
N LEU A 119 14.30 -8.61 3.63
CA LEU A 119 15.74 -8.75 3.68
C LEU A 119 16.37 -7.36 3.63
N LEU A 120 17.19 -7.02 4.62
CA LEU A 120 18.00 -5.81 4.64
C LEU A 120 19.39 -6.16 4.10
N ARG A 121 19.79 -5.51 3.02
CA ARG A 121 21.10 -5.68 2.43
C ARG A 121 21.99 -4.48 2.75
N LEU A 122 23.08 -4.72 3.47
CA LEU A 122 24.11 -3.72 3.76
C LEU A 122 25.06 -3.55 2.56
N HIS A 123 25.55 -2.33 2.37
CA HIS A 123 26.73 -2.09 1.55
C HIS A 123 27.97 -2.64 2.27
N VAL A 124 28.82 -3.38 1.54
CA VAL A 124 30.12 -3.85 2.04
C VAL A 124 31.21 -3.57 1.01
N ASN A 125 32.37 -3.13 1.49
CA ASN A 125 33.47 -2.69 0.62
C ASN A 125 34.15 -3.84 -0.15
N LYS A 126 33.99 -5.09 0.30
CA LYS A 126 34.70 -6.25 -0.25
C LYS A 126 33.76 -7.45 -0.34
N ARG A 127 33.93 -8.26 -1.39
CA ARG A 127 33.16 -9.51 -1.59
C ARG A 127 33.29 -10.47 -0.40
N GLY A 128 34.46 -10.52 0.25
CA GLY A 128 34.67 -11.38 1.43
C GLY A 128 33.80 -11.03 2.64
N ASP A 129 33.19 -9.85 2.67
CA ASP A 129 32.27 -9.41 3.72
C ASP A 129 30.80 -9.67 3.38
N ASP A 130 30.50 -10.28 2.22
CA ASP A 130 29.14 -10.53 1.74
C ASP A 130 28.30 -11.40 2.69
N TRP A 131 28.93 -12.36 3.35
CA TRP A 131 28.28 -13.34 4.24
C TRP A 131 27.53 -12.72 5.43
N LYS A 132 27.89 -11.49 5.83
CA LYS A 132 27.29 -10.76 6.95
C LYS A 132 26.47 -9.55 6.51
N ALA A 133 26.26 -9.41 5.20
CA ALA A 133 25.60 -8.23 4.64
C ALA A 133 24.08 -8.39 4.51
N THR A 134 23.51 -9.53 4.93
CA THR A 134 22.06 -9.81 4.88
C THR A 134 21.61 -10.50 6.15
#